data_AF-A0A4R5B8M4-F1
#
_entry.id   AF-A0A4R5B8M4-F1
#
_cell.length_a   1.000
_cell.length_b   1.000
_cell.length_c   1.000
_cell.angle_alpha   90.00
_cell.angle_beta   90.00
_cell.angle_gamma   90.00
#
_symmetry.space_group_name_H-M   'P 1'
#
loop_
_entity.id
_entity.type
_entity.pdbx_description
1 polymer ?
#
loop_
_entity_poly.entity_id
_entity_poly.type
_entity_poly.pdbx_seq_one_letter_code
_entity_poly.pdbx_strand_id
1 'polypeptide(L)' 'MNRLADAVVGLPSVGDVPVTVPAGIITWWGVSTRMWWALVPSRHGARLVEAPSAEALAVTVDWYLRRAVV' A
#
# COMPACT_ATOMS: atom_id res chain seq x y z
N MET A 1 -30.83 -14.85 -10.74
CA MET A 1 -30.42 -13.43 -10.84
C MET A 1 -30.26 -12.88 -9.42
N ASN A 2 -28.99 -12.83 -8.98
CA ASN A 2 -28.35 -12.00 -7.95
C ASN A 2 -29.09 -11.64 -6.65
N ARG A 3 -28.56 -12.08 -5.50
CA ARG A 3 -28.17 -11.22 -4.35
C ARG A 3 -27.62 -12.03 -3.16
N LEU A 4 -26.76 -11.35 -2.40
CA LEU A 4 -26.24 -11.64 -1.04
C LEU A 4 -24.87 -12.32 -0.96
N ALA A 5 -23.84 -11.62 -1.45
CA ALA A 5 -22.46 -11.73 -0.96
C ALA A 5 -22.10 -10.49 -0.12
N ASP A 6 -23.00 -10.10 0.79
CA ASP A 6 -22.90 -8.86 1.57
C ASP A 6 -23.09 -9.20 3.06
N ALA A 7 -21.99 -9.56 3.72
CA ALA A 7 -21.84 -9.55 5.18
C ALA A 7 -20.43 -10.03 5.57
N VAL A 8 -19.41 -9.16 5.41
CA VAL A 8 -18.25 -9.22 6.31
C VAL A 8 -18.41 -8.10 7.31
N VAL A 9 -18.87 -8.53 8.47
CA VAL A 9 -19.06 -7.86 9.74
C VAL A 9 -17.80 -7.14 10.22
N GLY A 10 -17.95 -5.86 10.54
CA GLY A 10 -17.67 -5.37 11.90
C GLY A 10 -16.22 -5.17 12.36
N LEU A 11 -15.43 -4.36 11.66
CA LEU A 11 -14.32 -3.65 12.29
C LEU A 11 -14.32 -2.19 11.81
N PRO A 12 -14.33 -1.17 12.69
CA PRO A 12 -13.80 0.13 12.30
C PRO A 12 -12.30 -0.09 12.07
N SER A 13 -11.92 -0.23 10.80
CA SER A 13 -10.52 -0.50 10.43
C SER A 13 -9.68 0.68 10.89
N VAL A 14 -8.79 0.40 11.85
CA VAL A 14 -7.95 1.33 12.59
C VAL A 14 -7.47 2.51 11.73
N GLY A 15 -7.96 3.70 12.07
CA GLY A 15 -7.25 4.99 12.02
C GLY A 15 -6.49 5.31 10.74
N ASP A 16 -7.24 5.73 9.72
CA ASP A 16 -7.20 7.05 9.09
C ASP A 16 -6.12 8.07 9.56
N VAL A 17 -4.85 7.68 9.59
CA VAL A 17 -3.78 8.62 9.30
C VAL A 17 -3.45 8.41 7.84
N PRO A 18 -3.71 9.36 6.93
CA PRO A 18 -3.14 9.29 5.60
C PRO A 18 -1.64 9.48 5.76
N VAL A 19 -0.95 8.37 6.04
CA VAL A 19 0.47 8.22 5.72
C VAL A 19 0.54 8.67 4.28
N THR A 20 1.08 9.88 4.08
CA THR A 20 1.00 10.58 2.80
C THR A 20 1.97 9.90 1.86
N VAL A 21 1.51 8.77 1.31
CA VAL A 21 2.17 8.15 0.18
C VAL A 21 2.04 9.17 -0.96
N PRO A 22 3.15 9.52 -1.62
CA PRO A 22 3.11 10.51 -2.70
C PRO A 22 2.06 10.13 -3.74
N ALA A 23 1.36 11.15 -4.25
CA ALA A 23 0.26 10.99 -5.20
C ALA A 23 0.70 10.14 -6.40
N GLY A 24 -0.13 9.17 -6.80
CA GLY A 24 0.12 8.27 -7.94
C GLY A 24 0.74 6.91 -7.59
N ILE A 25 0.99 6.61 -6.31
CA ILE A 25 1.42 5.29 -5.85
C ILE A 25 0.23 4.50 -5.32
N ILE A 26 0.05 3.28 -5.82
CA ILE A 26 -0.99 2.36 -5.34
C ILE A 26 -0.42 1.58 -4.16
N THR A 27 -1.13 1.61 -3.03
CA THR A 27 -0.78 0.87 -1.81
C THR A 27 -1.95 0.07 -1.28
N TRP A 28 -1.68 -1.12 -0.74
CA TRP A 28 -2.72 -2.01 -0.19
C TRP A 28 -2.17 -2.91 0.92
N TRP A 29 -3.06 -3.40 1.79
CA TRP A 29 -2.74 -4.39 2.81
C TRP A 29 -2.97 -5.81 2.28
N GLY A 30 -1.93 -6.64 2.34
CA GLY A 30 -2.02 -8.07 2.03
C GLY A 30 -2.51 -8.84 3.24
N VAL A 31 -3.79 -9.24 3.25
CA VAL A 31 -4.39 -9.98 4.37
C VAL A 31 -3.68 -11.31 4.63
N SER A 32 -3.32 -12.05 3.57
CA SER A 32 -2.65 -13.35 3.67
C SER A 32 -1.19 -13.24 4.12
N THR A 33 -0.47 -12.21 3.68
CA THR A 33 0.93 -11.99 4.03
C THR A 33 1.10 -11.18 5.30
N ARG A 34 0.04 -10.50 5.76
CA ARG A 34 0.07 -9.53 6.86
C ARG A 34 1.15 -8.46 6.65
N MET A 35 1.27 -8.00 5.41
CA MET A 35 2.22 -6.97 5.00
C MET A 35 1.51 -5.88 4.22
N TRP A 36 2.01 -4.66 4.33
CA TRP A 36 1.70 -3.55 3.44
C TRP A 36 2.47 -3.72 2.15
N TRP A 37 1.83 -3.39 1.04
CA TRP A 37 2.39 -3.47 -0.31
C TRP A 37 2.24 -2.14 -1.03
N ALA A 38 3.23 -1.79 -1.84
CA ALA A 38 3.21 -0.61 -2.70
C ALA A 38 3.82 -0.93 -4.06
N LEU A 39 3.22 -0.38 -5.13
CA LEU A 39 3.76 -0.45 -6.48
C LEU A 39 4.42 0.89 -6.84
N VAL A 40 5.75 0.89 -6.90
CA VAL A 40 6.58 2.10 -7.05
C VAL A 40 7.15 2.16 -8.48
N PRO A 41 6.94 3.26 -9.23
CA PRO A 41 7.55 3.42 -10.53
C PRO A 41 9.07 3.58 -10.40
N SER A 42 9.83 2.92 -11.28
CA SER A 42 11.28 3.08 -11.39
C SER A 42 11.70 3.04 -12.85
N ARG A 43 12.88 3.60 -13.17
CA ARG A 43 13.39 3.72 -14.54
C ARG A 43 13.57 2.38 -15.27
N HIS A 44 13.74 1.28 -14.52
CA HIS A 44 13.89 -0.07 -15.07
C HIS A 44 12.59 -0.90 -15.02
N GLY A 45 11.46 -0.28 -14.66
CA GLY A 45 10.16 -0.93 -14.49
C GLY A 45 9.57 -0.73 -13.10
N ALA A 46 8.28 -1.02 -12.97
CA ALA A 46 7.58 -0.91 -11.69
C ALA A 46 8.13 -1.93 -10.67
N ARG A 47 8.37 -1.47 -9.44
CA ARG A 47 8.89 -2.29 -8.34
C ARG A 47 7.83 -2.47 -7.28
N LEU A 48 7.65 -3.71 -6.85
CA LEU A 48 6.80 -4.06 -5.73
C LEU A 48 7.62 -3.94 -4.43
N VAL A 49 7.08 -3.23 -3.46
CA VAL A 49 7.69 -3.01 -2.13
C VAL A 49 6.75 -3.55 -1.08
N GLU A 50 7.28 -4.28 -0.11
CA GLU A 50 6.55 -4.76 1.06
C GLU A 50 7.12 -4.18 2.36
N ALA A 51 6.24 -4.00 3.35
CA ALA A 51 6.64 -3.58 4.69
C ALA A 51 5.66 -4.08 5.76
N PRO A 52 6.13 -4.30 7.01
CA PRO A 52 5.27 -4.78 8.10
C PRO A 52 4.27 -3.73 8.61
N SER A 53 4.39 -2.46 8.22
CA SER A 53 3.56 -1.36 8.71
C SER A 53 3.45 -0.26 7.65
N ALA A 54 2.37 0.52 7.67
CA ALA A 54 2.13 1.59 6.69
C ALA A 54 3.21 2.67 6.74
N GLU A 55 3.68 3.02 7.94
CA GLU A 55 4.76 3.99 8.15
C GLU A 55 6.08 3.50 7.54
N ALA A 56 6.45 2.25 7.80
CA ALA A 56 7.62 1.62 7.21
C ALA A 56 7.52 1.53 5.67
N LEU A 57 6.31 1.28 5.15
CA LEU A 57 6.06 1.27 3.71
C LEU A 57 6.34 2.66 3.12
N ALA A 58 5.82 3.73 3.72
CA ALA A 58 6.00 5.08 3.19
C ALA A 58 7.44 5.57 3.19
N VAL A 59 8.19 5.29 4.27
CA VAL A 59 9.64 5.60 4.32
C VAL A 59 10.37 4.86 3.20
N THR A 60 10.03 3.58 2.98
CA THR A 60 10.66 2.77 1.94
C THR A 60 10.30 3.26 0.55
N VAL A 61 9.03 3.61 0.31
CA VAL A 61 8.55 4.17 -0.96
C VAL A 61 9.21 5.52 -1.26
N ASP A 62 9.28 6.43 -0.29
CA ASP A 62 9.97 7.73 -0.44
C ASP A 62 11.44 7.53 -0.83
N TRP A 63 12.14 6.61 -0.15
CA TRP A 63 13.53 6.30 -0.48
C TRP A 63 13.69 5.80 -1.92
N TYR A 64 12.80 4.92 -2.38
CA TYR A 64 12.84 4.42 -3.76
C TYR A 64 12.54 5.51 -4.78
N LEU A 65 11.55 6.37 -4.51
CA LEU A 65 11.18 7.45 -5.42
C LEU A 65 12.30 8.47 -5.57
N ARG A 66 12.96 8.87 -4.47
CA ARG A 66 14.14 9.76 -4.54
C ARG A 66 15.26 9.19 -5.40
N ARG A 67 15.44 7.86 -5.39
CA ARG A 67 16.47 7.19 -6.19
C ARG A 67 16.06 6.94 -7.64
N ALA A 68 14.76 6.96 -7.95
CA ALA A 68 14.25 6.76 -9.29
C ALA A 68 14.37 8.01 -10.17
N VAL A 69 14.53 9.19 -9.58
CA VAL A 69 14.65 10.50 -10.28
C VAL A 69 16.07 10.76 -10.83
N VAL A 70 17.05 9.88 -10.56
CA VAL A 70 18.46 10.00 -11.01
C VAL A 70 18.80 9.08 -12.18
#